data_AF-A0A535F101-F1
#
_entry.id   AF-A0A535F101-F1
#
_cell.length_a   1.000
_cell.length_b   1.000
_cell.length_c   1.000
_cell.angle_alpha   90.00
_cell.angle_beta   90.00
_cell.angle_gamma   90.00
#
_symmetry.space_group_name_H-M   'P 1'
#
loop_
_entity.id
_entity.type
_entity.pdbx_description
1 polymer ?
#
loop_
_entity_poly.entity_id
_entity_poly.type
_entity_poly.pdbx_seq_one_letter_code
_entity_poly.pdbx_strand_id
1 'polypeptide(L)'
;MVNANLWHSNAVAYGSGAAPVGPGYPSLFDTAHLVNCGTSTTLARTGCATQTAAGNSLLLFEACVNAHNDAPLLLLVLLTIWFLLPRKQTTTGSPRSYILAIVMLALATCLKLNIVLLVPFVFIFVWKKSLRRGILALVLIYAGIIVLLYAPFWQNGAILNVFRTNPTTSRDINTLAEFLSRLYNGITAGLGYPLAPPIGSPAENFTHTFSIVIFVILYALLCWRAIRTAHTLNTLPSLIRWLALVWLLYCAIGTPWFWPWYLVTFFGLYALVESTGLDNKPWDNRLPLAVSLLAFSMLSLYCFYAWGPQASYFPGLPDFYWAYLCGLWAWLIPLLAIGWHNSKSPITRHGTERLSETRTR
;
A
#
# COMPACT_ATOMS: atom_id res chain seq x y z
N MET A 1 5.84 -22.39 20.26
CA MET A 1 6.17 -22.02 21.66
C MET A 1 7.67 -21.81 21.77
N VAL A 2 8.12 -20.56 21.63
CA VAL A 2 9.47 -20.12 22.01
C VAL A 2 9.25 -18.86 22.85
N ASN A 3 9.81 -18.89 24.06
CA ASN A 3 9.54 -18.00 25.18
C ASN A 3 9.77 -16.52 24.85
N ALA A 4 8.72 -15.73 25.09
CA ALA A 4 8.84 -14.30 25.38
C ALA A 4 9.18 -14.16 26.87
N ASN A 5 10.46 -13.94 27.19
CA ASN A 5 10.92 -13.49 28.50
C ASN A 5 12.32 -12.92 28.33
N LEU A 6 12.42 -11.60 28.10
CA LEU A 6 13.61 -10.78 28.33
C LEU A 6 13.24 -9.31 28.12
N TRP A 7 12.42 -8.77 29.01
CA TRP A 7 12.34 -7.33 29.26
C TRP A 7 12.40 -7.12 30.77
N HIS A 8 13.61 -7.19 31.31
CA HIS A 8 13.91 -6.56 32.59
C HIS A 8 15.28 -5.89 32.51
N SER A 9 15.24 -4.58 32.73
CA SER A 9 16.28 -3.81 33.43
C SER A 9 17.60 -3.59 32.67
N ASN A 10 17.79 -2.35 32.19
CA ASN A 10 18.99 -1.57 32.49
C ASN A 10 18.74 -0.10 32.13
N ALA A 11 18.22 0.64 33.11
CA ALA A 11 18.35 2.08 33.17
C ALA A 11 19.75 2.38 33.73
N VAL A 12 20.65 2.91 32.90
CA VAL A 12 21.89 3.52 33.36
C VAL A 12 21.77 5.02 33.11
N ALA A 13 21.65 5.75 34.21
CA ALA A 13 21.68 7.19 34.25
C ALA A 13 23.10 7.71 34.00
N TYR A 14 23.26 8.63 33.05
CA TYR A 14 24.34 9.60 33.06
C TYR A 14 23.70 10.99 32.96
N GLY A 15 23.75 11.72 34.06
CA GLY A 15 23.44 13.14 34.10
C GLY A 15 24.72 13.95 34.05
N SER A 16 24.75 14.97 33.19
CA SER A 16 25.36 16.27 33.49
C SER A 16 24.95 17.33 32.46
N GLY A 17 24.15 18.29 32.93
CA GLY A 17 24.24 19.71 32.56
C GLY A 17 23.86 20.17 31.15
N ALA A 18 22.56 20.35 30.88
CA ALA A 18 22.02 21.49 30.12
C ALA A 18 20.48 21.58 30.32
N ALA A 19 19.94 22.79 30.25
CA ALA A 19 18.61 23.22 30.70
C ALA A 19 17.40 22.40 30.18
N PRO A 20 16.28 22.35 30.92
CA PRO A 20 15.12 21.53 30.58
C PRO A 20 14.30 22.18 29.46
N VAL A 21 14.42 21.64 28.25
CA VAL A 21 13.33 21.67 27.27
C VAL A 21 12.50 20.42 27.55
N GLY A 22 11.27 20.59 28.01
CA GLY A 22 10.42 19.50 28.46
C GLY A 22 10.33 18.37 27.42
N PRO A 23 10.28 17.09 27.83
CA PRO A 23 10.14 15.99 26.91
C PRO A 23 8.70 15.99 26.39
N GLY A 24 8.50 16.58 25.22
CA GLY A 24 7.41 16.18 24.35
C GLY A 24 7.66 14.74 23.94
N TYR A 25 7.07 13.79 24.67
CA TYR A 25 6.95 12.43 24.19
C TYR A 25 6.27 12.49 22.81
N PRO A 26 6.85 11.89 21.75
CA PRO A 26 6.09 11.69 20.54
C PRO A 26 4.98 10.72 20.92
N SER A 27 3.76 11.24 21.05
CA SER A 27 2.61 10.38 21.21
C SER A 27 2.59 9.47 19.98
N LEU A 28 2.38 8.16 20.20
CA LEU A 28 2.27 7.13 19.15
C LEU A 28 1.15 7.44 18.11
N PHE A 29 0.44 8.55 18.30
CA PHE A 29 -0.70 9.04 17.53
C PHE A 29 -0.63 10.55 17.27
N ASP A 30 0.56 11.19 17.26
CA ASP A 30 0.65 12.64 17.00
C ASP A 30 0.44 12.99 15.52
N THR A 31 -0.80 12.85 15.06
CA THR A 31 -1.31 13.37 13.80
C THR A 31 -1.18 14.89 13.65
N ALA A 32 -0.84 15.63 14.71
CA ALA A 32 -0.65 17.08 14.66
C ALA A 32 0.61 17.49 13.89
N HIS A 33 1.64 16.65 13.84
CA HIS A 33 2.86 16.94 13.07
C HIS A 33 2.71 16.72 11.56
N LEU A 34 1.76 15.89 11.12
CA LEU A 34 1.45 15.68 9.70
C LEU A 34 0.77 16.89 9.06
N VAL A 35 0.10 17.74 9.84
CA VAL A 35 -0.69 18.87 9.32
C VAL A 35 0.16 20.11 9.05
N ASN A 36 1.33 20.26 9.68
CA ASN A 36 2.13 21.50 9.63
C ASN A 36 3.22 21.54 8.54
N CYS A 37 3.36 20.47 7.74
CA CYS A 37 4.38 20.38 6.70
C CYS A 37 4.05 21.15 5.40
N GLY A 38 2.82 21.64 5.26
CA GLY A 38 2.34 22.31 4.04
C GLY A 38 2.85 23.74 3.82
N THR A 39 3.40 24.40 4.85
CA THR A 39 3.68 25.85 4.81
C THR A 39 5.16 26.23 4.74
N SER A 40 6.09 25.27 4.76
CA SER A 40 7.54 25.57 4.90
C SER A 40 8.40 25.23 3.67
N THR A 41 9.59 25.83 3.65
CA THR A 41 10.62 25.81 2.58
C THR A 41 11.03 24.39 2.14
N THR A 42 11.69 24.27 0.98
CA THR A 42 12.09 23.00 0.36
C THR A 42 12.85 22.04 1.29
N LEU A 43 13.62 22.58 2.25
CA LEU A 43 14.36 21.81 3.26
C LEU A 43 13.44 21.18 4.32
N ALA A 44 12.40 21.90 4.73
CA ALA A 44 11.37 21.42 5.65
C ALA A 44 10.55 20.28 5.02
N ARG A 45 10.35 20.29 3.69
CA ARG A 45 9.62 19.23 2.97
C ARG A 45 10.39 17.91 2.89
N THR A 46 11.71 17.96 2.70
CA THR A 46 12.58 16.78 2.82
C THR A 46 12.63 16.24 4.25
N GLY A 47 12.59 17.12 5.25
CA GLY A 47 12.45 16.75 6.66
C GLY A 47 11.13 16.03 6.93
N CYS A 48 10.02 16.55 6.39
CA CYS A 48 8.69 15.95 6.55
C CYS A 48 8.55 14.59 5.86
N ALA A 49 9.06 14.40 4.63
CA ALA A 49 9.02 13.08 3.98
C ALA A 49 9.75 12.01 4.82
N THR A 50 10.91 12.38 5.34
CA THR A 50 11.76 11.53 6.18
C THR A 50 11.09 11.29 7.54
N GLN A 51 10.44 12.30 8.12
CA GLN A 51 9.76 12.22 9.41
C GLN A 51 8.43 11.47 9.34
N THR A 52 7.67 11.60 8.24
CA THR A 52 6.48 10.77 7.97
C THR A 52 6.86 9.31 7.77
N ALA A 53 7.96 9.03 7.06
CA ALA A 53 8.44 7.67 6.86
C ALA A 53 9.03 7.05 8.15
N ALA A 54 9.85 7.81 8.89
CA ALA A 54 10.46 7.35 10.14
C ALA A 54 9.46 7.31 11.31
N GLY A 55 8.43 8.16 11.30
CA GLY A 55 7.36 8.20 12.30
C GLY A 55 6.24 7.21 12.03
N ASN A 56 6.24 6.50 10.90
CA ASN A 56 5.28 5.44 10.63
C ASN A 56 5.66 4.18 11.42
N SER A 57 4.93 3.94 12.52
CA SER A 57 5.20 2.81 13.42
C SER A 57 5.17 1.45 12.72
N LEU A 58 4.38 1.30 11.65
CA LEU A 58 4.37 0.06 10.86
C LEU A 58 5.69 -0.09 10.09
N LEU A 59 6.17 0.96 9.40
CA LEU A 59 7.45 0.89 8.68
C LEU A 59 8.61 0.57 9.61
N LEU A 60 8.64 1.17 10.81
CA LEU A 60 9.67 0.89 11.81
C LEU A 60 9.57 -0.54 12.34
N PHE A 61 8.36 -1.00 12.67
CA PHE A 61 8.13 -2.37 13.13
C PHE A 61 8.57 -3.41 12.08
N GLU A 62 8.20 -3.21 10.81
CA GLU A 62 8.57 -4.11 9.73
C GLU A 62 10.08 -4.13 9.47
N ALA A 63 10.73 -2.96 9.51
CA ALA A 63 12.17 -2.84 9.28
C ALA A 63 13.01 -3.39 10.45
N CYS A 64 12.58 -3.18 11.70
CA CYS A 64 13.38 -3.49 12.88
C CYS A 64 13.03 -4.83 13.54
N VAL A 65 11.78 -5.29 13.45
CA VAL A 65 11.30 -6.46 14.22
C VAL A 65 10.96 -7.63 13.30
N ASN A 66 10.12 -7.40 12.28
CA ASN A 66 9.65 -8.49 11.42
C ASN A 66 10.70 -8.94 10.39
N ALA A 67 11.61 -8.04 10.00
CA ALA A 67 12.73 -8.29 9.08
C ALA A 67 12.33 -8.96 7.74
N HIS A 68 11.11 -8.71 7.27
CA HIS A 68 10.62 -9.22 6.01
C HIS A 68 11.26 -8.47 4.83
N ASN A 69 11.29 -9.09 3.64
CA ASN A 69 11.94 -8.53 2.46
C ASN A 69 11.24 -7.27 1.87
N ASP A 70 10.16 -6.78 2.49
CA ASP A 70 9.39 -5.62 2.01
C ASP A 70 10.10 -4.28 2.26
N ALA A 71 10.95 -4.19 3.29
CA ALA A 71 11.80 -3.01 3.51
C ALA A 71 12.87 -2.85 2.40
N PRO A 72 13.69 -3.87 2.07
CA PRO A 72 14.61 -3.77 0.92
C PRO A 72 13.86 -3.63 -0.42
N LEU A 73 12.65 -4.21 -0.55
CA LEU A 73 11.79 -3.99 -1.71
C LEU A 73 11.43 -2.50 -1.87
N LEU A 74 10.96 -1.85 -0.80
CA LEU A 74 10.66 -0.42 -0.80
C LEU A 74 11.91 0.39 -1.15
N LEU A 75 13.08 0.06 -0.61
CA LEU A 75 14.33 0.73 -0.95
C LEU A 75 14.61 0.69 -2.46
N LEU A 76 14.49 -0.48 -3.10
CA LEU A 76 14.70 -0.61 -4.55
C LEU A 76 13.68 0.17 -5.37
N VAL A 77 12.42 0.22 -4.92
CA VAL A 77 11.37 1.05 -5.55
C VAL A 77 11.69 2.54 -5.41
N LEU A 78 12.13 2.98 -4.22
CA LEU A 78 12.55 4.38 -3.99
C LEU A 78 13.79 4.74 -4.80
N LEU A 79 14.77 3.84 -4.94
CA LEU A 79 15.94 4.03 -5.81
C LEU A 79 15.53 4.13 -7.28
N THR A 80 14.56 3.32 -7.72
CA THR A 80 13.97 3.44 -9.06
C THR A 80 13.43 4.85 -9.29
N ILE A 81 12.63 5.37 -8.35
CA ILE A 81 12.07 6.73 -8.40
C ILE A 81 13.19 7.79 -8.34
N TRP A 82 14.19 7.58 -7.50
CA TRP A 82 15.33 8.49 -7.34
C TRP A 82 16.12 8.66 -8.63
N PHE A 83 16.42 7.57 -9.34
CA PHE A 83 17.10 7.65 -10.63
C PHE A 83 16.24 8.31 -11.72
N LEU A 84 14.91 8.30 -11.59
CA LEU A 84 13.99 9.00 -12.49
C LEU A 84 13.84 10.51 -12.16
N LEU A 85 14.47 11.02 -11.11
CA LEU A 85 14.43 12.45 -10.77
C LEU A 85 15.05 13.31 -11.88
N PRO A 86 14.38 14.40 -12.31
CA PRO A 86 14.97 15.36 -13.23
C PRO A 86 16.22 16.01 -12.61
N ARG A 87 17.38 15.88 -13.26
CA ARG A 87 18.59 16.63 -12.88
C ARG A 87 18.58 18.00 -13.57
N LYS A 88 18.86 19.06 -12.81
CA LYS A 88 18.80 20.47 -13.24
C LYS A 88 19.61 20.83 -14.50
N GLN A 89 20.53 19.98 -14.94
CA GLN A 89 21.47 20.26 -16.04
C GLN A 89 21.14 19.61 -17.39
N THR A 90 20.10 18.77 -17.48
CA THR A 90 19.75 18.13 -18.76
C THR A 90 18.24 18.12 -18.96
N THR A 91 17.76 18.91 -19.94
CA THR A 91 16.36 18.95 -20.40
C THR A 91 15.87 17.60 -20.94
N THR A 92 16.78 16.69 -21.28
CA THR A 92 16.54 15.28 -21.59
C THR A 92 17.25 14.42 -20.53
N GLY A 93 16.53 13.53 -19.85
CA GLY A 93 17.14 12.68 -18.81
C GLY A 93 18.31 11.87 -19.37
N SER A 94 19.41 11.75 -18.61
CA SER A 94 20.56 10.94 -19.02
C SER A 94 20.12 9.48 -19.25
N PRO A 95 20.50 8.84 -20.37
CA PRO A 95 20.16 7.43 -20.62
C PRO A 95 20.66 6.51 -19.50
N ARG A 96 21.78 6.86 -18.86
CA ARG A 96 22.32 6.14 -17.70
C ARG A 96 21.34 6.11 -16.52
N SER A 97 20.65 7.21 -16.27
CA SER A 97 19.65 7.29 -15.19
C SER A 97 18.46 6.37 -15.45
N TYR A 98 17.97 6.31 -16.69
CA TYR A 98 16.91 5.38 -17.06
C TYR A 98 17.35 3.92 -16.95
N ILE A 99 18.57 3.60 -17.39
CA ILE A 99 19.12 2.24 -17.24
C ILE A 99 19.20 1.85 -15.77
N LEU A 100 19.77 2.72 -14.91
CA LEU A 100 19.86 2.46 -13.47
C LEU A 100 18.48 2.28 -12.82
N ALA A 101 17.50 3.11 -13.18
CA ALA A 101 16.12 2.95 -12.70
C ALA A 101 15.55 1.57 -13.08
N ILE A 102 15.74 1.14 -14.33
CA ILE A 102 15.26 -0.16 -14.80
C ILE A 102 16.01 -1.33 -14.15
N VAL A 103 17.31 -1.19 -13.89
CA VAL A 103 18.09 -2.17 -13.14
C VAL A 103 17.51 -2.32 -11.73
N MET A 104 17.26 -1.22 -11.01
CA MET A 104 16.66 -1.27 -9.68
C MET A 104 15.26 -1.91 -9.70
N LEU A 105 14.44 -1.60 -10.69
CA LEU A 105 13.11 -2.18 -10.86
C LEU A 105 13.17 -3.69 -11.16
N ALA A 106 14.13 -4.12 -11.98
CA ALA A 106 14.36 -5.54 -12.27
C ALA A 106 14.80 -6.29 -11.02
N LEU A 107 15.74 -5.74 -10.24
CA LEU A 107 16.16 -6.29 -8.95
C LEU A 107 14.98 -6.37 -7.97
N ALA A 108 14.13 -5.35 -7.91
CA ALA A 108 12.93 -5.36 -7.08
C ALA A 108 11.95 -6.47 -7.52
N THR A 109 11.78 -6.69 -8.82
CA THR A 109 10.97 -7.79 -9.36
C THR A 109 11.55 -9.16 -8.99
N CYS A 110 12.87 -9.31 -9.04
CA CYS A 110 13.55 -10.53 -8.62
C CYS A 110 13.45 -10.78 -7.10
N LEU A 111 13.32 -9.72 -6.30
CA LEU A 111 13.09 -9.85 -4.87
C LEU A 111 11.64 -10.27 -4.56
N LYS A 112 10.66 -9.66 -5.24
CA LYS A 112 9.24 -9.97 -5.08
C LYS A 112 8.47 -9.74 -6.39
N LEU A 113 7.82 -10.81 -6.88
CA LEU A 113 7.15 -10.81 -8.18
C LEU A 113 6.06 -9.75 -8.33
N ASN A 114 5.38 -9.39 -7.24
CA ASN A 114 4.32 -8.38 -7.23
C ASN A 114 4.77 -6.98 -7.73
N ILE A 115 6.08 -6.69 -7.76
CA ILE A 115 6.62 -5.47 -8.38
C ILE A 115 6.34 -5.38 -9.87
N VAL A 116 6.08 -6.50 -10.54
CA VAL A 116 5.67 -6.52 -11.96
C VAL A 116 4.46 -5.61 -12.21
N LEU A 117 3.60 -5.40 -11.22
CA LEU A 117 2.45 -4.51 -11.30
C LEU A 117 2.81 -3.04 -11.49
N LEU A 118 4.00 -2.62 -11.05
CA LEU A 118 4.50 -1.25 -11.18
C LEU A 118 5.11 -0.98 -12.58
N VAL A 119 5.52 -2.05 -13.27
CA VAL A 119 6.28 -1.99 -14.52
C VAL A 119 5.58 -1.18 -15.61
N PRO A 120 4.29 -1.41 -15.94
CA PRO A 120 3.64 -0.66 -17.01
C PRO A 120 3.66 0.84 -16.77
N PHE A 121 3.46 1.29 -15.53
CA PHE A 121 3.42 2.72 -15.19
C PHE A 121 4.80 3.39 -15.31
N VAL A 122 5.87 2.69 -14.93
CA VAL A 122 7.25 3.17 -15.13
C VAL A 122 7.57 3.26 -16.62
N PHE A 123 7.25 2.23 -17.41
CA PHE A 123 7.51 2.25 -18.86
C PHE A 123 6.67 3.29 -19.59
N ILE A 124 5.39 3.48 -19.23
CA ILE A 124 4.54 4.55 -19.77
C ILE A 124 5.12 5.92 -19.43
N PHE A 125 5.59 6.13 -18.19
CA PHE A 125 6.23 7.38 -17.77
C PHE A 125 7.49 7.68 -18.61
N VAL A 126 8.39 6.71 -18.75
CA VAL A 126 9.62 6.86 -19.56
C VAL A 126 9.27 7.11 -21.04
N TRP A 127 8.24 6.42 -21.55
CA TRP A 127 7.76 6.58 -22.92
C TRP A 127 7.26 7.98 -23.21
N LYS A 128 6.46 8.54 -22.29
CA LYS A 128 5.93 9.91 -22.42
C LYS A 128 7.01 10.98 -22.25
N LYS A 129 8.06 10.72 -21.45
CA LYS A 129 9.07 11.73 -21.12
C LYS A 129 10.17 11.94 -22.15
N SER A 130 10.78 10.88 -22.70
CA SER A 130 12.09 11.11 -23.31
C SER A 130 12.57 10.14 -24.39
N LEU A 131 12.01 8.93 -24.56
CA LEU A 131 12.63 7.95 -25.49
C LEU A 131 11.65 6.97 -26.14
N ARG A 132 10.84 7.39 -27.12
CA ARG A 132 10.12 6.41 -27.98
C ARG A 132 11.06 5.37 -28.59
N ARG A 133 12.29 5.78 -28.96
CA ARG A 133 13.28 4.93 -29.63
C ARG A 133 14.11 4.04 -28.68
N GLY A 134 14.13 4.32 -27.37
CA GLY A 134 14.95 3.58 -26.39
C GLY A 134 14.19 2.63 -25.47
N ILE A 135 12.85 2.63 -25.51
CA ILE A 135 12.03 1.74 -24.67
C ILE A 135 12.34 0.28 -24.91
N LEU A 136 12.52 -0.12 -26.18
CA LEU A 136 12.83 -1.51 -26.51
C LEU A 136 14.12 -1.96 -25.81
N ALA A 137 15.17 -1.13 -25.85
CA ALA A 137 16.42 -1.42 -25.14
C ALA A 137 16.20 -1.53 -23.62
N LEU A 138 15.39 -0.65 -23.02
CA LEU A 138 15.06 -0.72 -21.60
C LEU A 138 14.25 -1.98 -21.23
N VAL A 139 13.31 -2.40 -22.08
CA VAL A 139 12.55 -3.65 -21.90
C VAL A 139 13.50 -4.85 -21.99
N LEU A 140 14.42 -4.85 -22.96
CA LEU A 140 15.42 -5.90 -23.11
C LEU A 140 16.39 -5.95 -21.92
N ILE A 141 16.79 -4.81 -21.36
CA ILE A 141 17.61 -4.76 -20.14
C ILE A 141 16.83 -5.32 -18.96
N TYR A 142 15.56 -4.90 -18.77
CA TYR A 142 14.71 -5.41 -17.70
C TYR A 142 14.55 -6.94 -17.76
N ALA A 143 14.16 -7.46 -18.94
CA ALA A 143 13.99 -8.89 -19.16
C ALA A 143 15.32 -9.65 -19.05
N GLY A 144 16.40 -9.09 -19.61
CA GLY A 144 17.73 -9.68 -19.58
C GLY A 144 18.26 -9.86 -18.15
N ILE A 145 18.08 -8.86 -17.28
CA ILE A 145 18.49 -8.97 -15.87
C ILE A 145 17.70 -10.08 -15.16
N ILE A 146 16.39 -10.16 -15.35
CA ILE A 146 15.57 -11.21 -14.76
C ILE A 146 16.03 -12.59 -15.26
N VAL A 147 16.19 -12.76 -16.58
CA VAL A 147 16.64 -14.04 -17.15
C VAL A 147 18.03 -14.43 -16.63
N LEU A 148 18.97 -13.48 -16.56
CA LEU A 148 20.34 -13.73 -16.09
C LEU A 148 20.40 -14.08 -14.60
N LEU A 149 19.67 -13.35 -13.74
CA LEU A 149 19.66 -13.63 -12.30
C LEU A 149 18.95 -14.95 -11.98
N TYR A 150 17.92 -15.30 -12.76
CA TYR A 150 17.26 -16.59 -12.63
C TYR A 150 17.86 -17.70 -13.50
N ALA A 151 18.97 -17.44 -14.23
CA ALA A 151 19.70 -18.42 -15.04
C ALA A 151 19.85 -19.79 -14.37
N PRO A 152 20.29 -19.86 -13.09
CA PRO A 152 20.47 -21.13 -12.40
C PRO A 152 19.16 -21.90 -12.17
N PHE A 153 18.02 -21.21 -12.10
CA PHE A 153 16.71 -21.77 -11.74
C PHE A 153 15.85 -22.13 -12.96
N TRP A 154 16.27 -21.77 -14.18
CA TRP A 154 15.60 -22.20 -15.41
C TRP A 154 15.86 -23.67 -15.74
N GLN A 155 16.93 -24.27 -15.20
CA GLN A 155 17.25 -25.68 -15.44
C GLN A 155 16.06 -26.56 -15.05
N ASN A 156 15.60 -27.38 -16.01
CA ASN A 156 14.45 -28.28 -15.87
C ASN A 156 13.13 -27.59 -15.47
N GLY A 157 13.01 -26.28 -15.67
CA GLY A 157 11.81 -25.53 -15.30
C GLY A 157 11.55 -25.47 -13.79
N ALA A 158 12.58 -25.63 -12.95
CA ALA A 158 12.43 -25.62 -11.49
C ALA A 158 11.69 -24.38 -10.97
N ILE A 159 11.93 -23.22 -11.58
CA ILE A 159 11.22 -21.98 -11.26
C ILE A 159 9.71 -22.04 -11.53
N LEU A 160 9.27 -22.83 -12.51
CA LEU A 160 7.85 -22.97 -12.84
C LEU A 160 7.11 -23.83 -11.79
N ASN A 161 7.81 -24.73 -11.12
CA ASN A 161 7.23 -25.51 -10.02
C ASN A 161 6.83 -24.61 -8.84
N VAL A 162 7.50 -23.48 -8.64
CA VAL A 162 7.15 -22.51 -7.60
C VAL A 162 5.72 -21.99 -7.79
N PHE A 163 5.23 -21.83 -9.03
CA PHE A 163 3.84 -21.40 -9.25
C PHE A 163 2.80 -22.42 -8.79
N ARG A 164 3.15 -23.72 -8.77
CA ARG A 164 2.25 -24.78 -8.31
C ARG A 164 2.21 -24.89 -6.79
N THR A 165 3.31 -24.56 -6.12
CA THR A 165 3.44 -24.66 -4.66
C THR A 165 3.20 -23.32 -3.96
N ASN A 166 3.09 -22.23 -4.71
CA ASN A 166 2.88 -20.91 -4.13
C ASN A 166 1.45 -20.83 -3.59
N PRO A 167 1.26 -20.63 -2.28
CA PRO A 167 -0.07 -20.55 -1.71
C PRO A 167 -0.90 -19.36 -2.23
N THR A 168 -0.26 -18.34 -2.79
CA THR A 168 -0.91 -17.22 -3.50
C THR A 168 -1.72 -17.70 -4.72
N THR A 169 -1.48 -18.91 -5.26
CA THR A 169 -2.23 -19.42 -6.42
C THR A 169 -3.41 -20.31 -6.04
N SER A 170 -3.57 -20.64 -4.75
CA SER A 170 -4.52 -21.67 -4.32
C SER A 170 -5.35 -21.29 -3.10
N ARG A 171 -5.03 -20.20 -2.39
CA ARG A 171 -5.69 -19.84 -1.14
C ARG A 171 -5.86 -18.34 -0.98
N ASP A 172 -6.97 -17.98 -0.36
CA ASP A 172 -7.22 -16.63 0.15
C ASP A 172 -6.89 -16.58 1.65
N ILE A 173 -5.99 -15.67 2.06
CA ILE A 173 -5.53 -15.50 3.44
C ILE A 173 -5.50 -14.00 3.80
N ASN A 174 -6.21 -13.62 4.86
CA ASN A 174 -6.44 -12.25 5.34
C ASN A 174 -7.06 -11.32 4.29
N THR A 175 -7.82 -11.85 3.34
CA THR A 175 -8.42 -11.04 2.28
C THR A 175 -9.91 -10.87 2.50
N LEU A 176 -10.50 -9.90 1.81
CA LEU A 176 -11.96 -9.77 1.76
C LEU A 176 -12.61 -11.02 1.12
N ALA A 177 -11.93 -11.66 0.17
CA ALA A 177 -12.41 -12.88 -0.46
C ALA A 177 -12.47 -14.07 0.52
N GLU A 178 -11.46 -14.22 1.39
CA GLU A 178 -11.50 -15.20 2.49
C GLU A 178 -12.70 -14.93 3.41
N PHE A 179 -12.87 -13.69 3.87
CA PHE A 179 -14.00 -13.33 4.73
C PHE A 179 -15.35 -13.71 4.09
N LEU A 180 -15.57 -13.35 2.84
CA LEU A 180 -16.83 -13.60 2.13
C LEU A 180 -17.10 -15.09 1.92
N SER A 181 -16.10 -15.87 1.52
CA SER A 181 -16.27 -17.32 1.33
C SER A 181 -16.55 -18.04 2.64
N ARG A 182 -15.84 -17.69 3.73
CA ARG A 182 -16.07 -18.26 5.06
C ARG A 182 -17.43 -17.90 5.61
N LEU A 183 -17.85 -16.65 5.42
CA LEU A 183 -19.18 -16.19 5.85
C LEU A 183 -20.27 -16.97 5.13
N TYR A 184 -20.16 -17.13 3.82
CA TYR A 184 -21.10 -17.92 3.03
C TYR A 184 -21.15 -19.38 3.52
N ASN A 185 -19.99 -20.03 3.69
CA ASN A 185 -19.91 -21.40 4.17
C ASN A 185 -20.57 -21.55 5.55
N GLY A 186 -20.30 -20.64 6.49
CA GLY A 186 -20.90 -20.66 7.82
C GLY A 186 -22.42 -20.46 7.81
N ILE A 187 -22.94 -19.60 6.93
CA ILE A 187 -24.38 -19.44 6.72
C ILE A 187 -25.00 -20.75 6.19
N THR A 188 -24.39 -21.36 5.17
CA THR A 188 -24.91 -22.61 4.59
C THR A 188 -24.88 -23.75 5.60
N ALA A 189 -23.83 -23.86 6.42
CA ALA A 189 -23.75 -24.82 7.50
C ALA A 189 -24.85 -24.58 8.55
N GLY A 190 -25.11 -23.31 8.92
CA GLY A 190 -26.20 -22.93 9.82
C GLY A 190 -27.60 -23.29 9.29
N LEU A 191 -27.75 -23.37 7.96
CA LEU A 191 -28.99 -23.82 7.30
C LEU A 191 -29.12 -25.35 7.19
N GLY A 192 -28.15 -26.11 7.71
CA GLY A 192 -28.17 -27.58 7.72
C GLY A 192 -27.52 -28.26 6.51
N TYR A 193 -26.82 -27.51 5.65
CA TYR A 193 -26.01 -28.10 4.58
C TYR A 193 -24.71 -28.71 5.13
N PRO A 194 -24.09 -29.69 4.42
CA PRO A 194 -22.82 -30.26 4.83
C PRO A 194 -21.73 -29.20 5.01
N LEU A 195 -20.88 -29.38 6.03
CA LEU A 195 -19.74 -28.49 6.27
C LEU A 195 -18.83 -28.44 5.04
N ALA A 196 -18.52 -27.22 4.60
CA ALA A 196 -17.62 -27.01 3.49
C ALA A 196 -16.18 -27.42 3.88
N PRO A 197 -15.38 -27.93 2.95
CA PRO A 197 -13.99 -28.24 3.26
C PRO A 197 -13.24 -26.95 3.66
N PRO A 198 -12.33 -27.02 4.63
CA PRO A 198 -11.62 -25.85 5.11
C PRO A 198 -10.67 -25.25 4.06
N ILE A 199 -10.32 -25.98 3.01
CA ILE A 199 -9.49 -25.49 1.91
C ILE A 199 -10.11 -25.98 0.60
N GLY A 200 -10.20 -25.09 -0.39
CA GLY A 200 -10.70 -25.42 -1.73
C GLY A 200 -12.22 -25.56 -1.81
N SER A 201 -12.95 -24.93 -0.88
CA SER A 201 -14.42 -24.91 -0.96
C SER A 201 -14.90 -24.23 -2.24
N PRO A 202 -16.07 -24.59 -2.80
CA PRO A 202 -16.61 -23.92 -3.98
C PRO A 202 -16.74 -22.40 -3.79
N ALA A 203 -17.10 -21.96 -2.58
CA ALA A 203 -17.19 -20.54 -2.24
C ALA A 203 -15.82 -19.86 -2.27
N GLU A 204 -14.77 -20.48 -1.71
CA GLU A 204 -13.40 -19.97 -1.75
C GLU A 204 -12.89 -19.86 -3.19
N ASN A 205 -13.05 -20.91 -4.00
CA ASN A 205 -12.64 -20.88 -5.41
C ASN A 205 -13.36 -19.78 -6.20
N PHE A 206 -14.66 -19.58 -5.93
CA PHE A 206 -15.45 -18.53 -6.55
C PHE A 206 -14.97 -17.14 -6.12
N THR A 207 -14.87 -16.85 -4.83
CA THR A 207 -14.46 -15.53 -4.33
C THR A 207 -13.02 -15.19 -4.72
N HIS A 208 -12.13 -16.18 -4.73
CA HIS A 208 -10.76 -16.06 -5.18
C HIS A 208 -10.69 -15.68 -6.66
N THR A 209 -11.38 -16.44 -7.52
CA THR A 209 -11.42 -16.16 -8.96
C THR A 209 -12.07 -14.80 -9.23
N PHE A 210 -13.14 -14.49 -8.52
CA PHE A 210 -13.87 -13.23 -8.66
C PHE A 210 -13.01 -12.01 -8.27
N SER A 211 -12.27 -12.08 -7.17
CA SER A 211 -11.38 -11.01 -6.73
C SER A 211 -10.26 -10.76 -7.76
N ILE A 212 -9.65 -11.83 -8.28
CA ILE A 212 -8.62 -11.75 -9.33
C ILE A 212 -9.20 -11.13 -10.61
N VAL A 213 -10.38 -11.58 -11.06
CA VAL A 213 -11.02 -11.03 -12.27
C VAL A 213 -11.31 -9.54 -12.11
N ILE A 214 -11.87 -9.11 -10.96
CA ILE A 214 -12.10 -7.70 -10.67
C ILE A 214 -10.78 -6.92 -10.68
N PHE A 215 -9.74 -7.44 -10.01
CA PHE A 215 -8.44 -6.81 -9.98
C PHE A 215 -7.87 -6.62 -11.38
N VAL A 216 -7.91 -7.66 -12.23
CA VAL A 216 -7.41 -7.60 -13.61
C VAL A 216 -8.18 -6.57 -14.43
N ILE A 217 -9.51 -6.51 -14.30
CA ILE A 217 -10.33 -5.50 -14.98
C ILE A 217 -9.94 -4.10 -14.54
N LEU A 218 -9.88 -3.84 -13.23
CA LEU A 218 -9.53 -2.53 -12.69
C LEU A 218 -8.10 -2.12 -13.06
N TYR A 219 -7.16 -3.06 -12.99
CA TYR A 219 -5.76 -2.85 -13.38
C TYR A 219 -5.64 -2.51 -14.86
N ALA A 220 -6.32 -3.26 -15.74
CA ALA A 220 -6.35 -2.99 -17.17
C ALA A 220 -6.95 -1.61 -17.48
N LEU A 221 -8.04 -1.23 -16.79
CA LEU A 221 -8.64 0.11 -16.90
C LEU A 221 -7.67 1.21 -16.45
N LEU A 222 -6.92 0.99 -15.37
CA LEU A 222 -5.87 1.91 -14.92
C LEU A 222 -4.75 2.05 -15.95
N CYS A 223 -4.24 0.94 -16.49
CA CYS A 223 -3.22 0.97 -17.55
C CYS A 223 -3.74 1.67 -18.81
N TRP A 224 -4.97 1.37 -19.24
CA TRP A 224 -5.61 2.02 -20.39
C TRP A 224 -5.72 3.53 -20.18
N ARG A 225 -6.21 3.97 -19.01
CA ARG A 225 -6.32 5.38 -18.66
C ARG A 225 -4.95 6.07 -18.64
N ALA A 226 -3.94 5.41 -18.05
CA ALA A 226 -2.56 5.89 -18.03
C ALA A 226 -1.98 6.08 -19.44
N ILE A 227 -2.31 5.22 -20.40
CA ILE A 227 -1.88 5.36 -21.79
C ILE A 227 -2.65 6.48 -22.50
N ARG A 228 -3.98 6.50 -22.39
CA ARG A 228 -4.85 7.38 -23.17
C ARG A 228 -4.82 8.84 -22.72
N THR A 229 -4.68 9.10 -21.42
CA THR A 229 -4.76 10.48 -20.92
C THR A 229 -3.41 11.17 -21.08
N ALA A 230 -3.36 12.14 -22.01
CA ALA A 230 -2.14 12.87 -22.37
C ALA A 230 -1.42 13.51 -21.18
N HIS A 231 -2.16 14.02 -20.18
CA HIS A 231 -1.59 14.72 -19.01
C HIS A 231 -1.21 13.81 -17.83
N THR A 232 -1.60 12.53 -17.85
CA THR A 232 -1.27 11.59 -16.76
C THR A 232 0.16 11.07 -16.93
N LEU A 233 0.87 10.82 -15.82
CA LEU A 233 2.24 10.28 -15.81
C LEU A 233 3.25 11.15 -16.58
N ASN A 234 3.00 12.46 -16.69
CA ASN A 234 3.97 13.40 -17.30
C ASN A 234 4.91 14.03 -16.26
N THR A 235 4.70 13.78 -14.97
CA THR A 235 5.50 14.33 -13.89
C THR A 235 5.82 13.23 -12.89
N LEU A 236 6.95 13.34 -12.19
CA LEU A 236 7.34 12.35 -11.20
C LEU A 236 6.33 12.23 -10.06
N PRO A 237 5.76 13.33 -9.51
CA PRO A 237 4.68 13.22 -8.52
C PRO A 237 3.45 12.49 -9.06
N SER A 238 3.13 12.66 -10.35
CA SER A 238 2.06 11.87 -10.98
C SER A 238 2.42 10.39 -11.00
N LEU A 239 3.63 10.01 -11.41
CA LEU A 239 4.08 8.62 -11.36
C LEU A 239 3.92 8.01 -9.96
N ILE A 240 4.45 8.67 -8.93
CA ILE A 240 4.40 8.18 -7.54
C ILE A 240 2.95 7.93 -7.10
N ARG A 241 2.01 8.84 -7.43
CA ARG A 241 0.57 8.66 -7.12
C ARG A 241 -0.02 7.42 -7.80
N TRP A 242 0.33 7.17 -9.05
CA TRP A 242 -0.14 5.98 -9.78
C TRP A 242 0.48 4.69 -9.23
N LEU A 243 1.76 4.70 -8.85
CA LEU A 243 2.42 3.57 -8.21
C LEU A 243 1.76 3.25 -6.86
N ALA A 244 1.50 4.28 -6.03
CA ALA A 244 0.81 4.11 -4.75
C ALA A 244 -0.61 3.56 -4.95
N LEU A 245 -1.35 4.11 -5.92
CA LEU A 245 -2.73 3.69 -6.23
C LEU A 245 -2.78 2.22 -6.66
N VAL A 246 -1.92 1.82 -7.59
CA VAL A 246 -1.96 0.45 -8.12
C VAL A 246 -1.50 -0.57 -7.09
N TRP A 247 -0.54 -0.20 -6.24
CA TRP A 247 -0.11 -1.04 -5.13
C TRP A 247 -1.21 -1.20 -4.09
N LEU A 248 -1.92 -0.12 -3.75
CA LEU A 248 -3.07 -0.17 -2.85
C LEU A 248 -4.20 -1.03 -3.43
N LEU A 249 -4.50 -0.90 -4.72
CA LEU A 249 -5.47 -1.73 -5.42
C LEU A 249 -5.10 -3.22 -5.36
N TYR A 250 -3.82 -3.53 -5.58
CA TYR A 250 -3.32 -4.89 -5.43
C TYR A 250 -3.50 -5.41 -4.01
N CYS A 251 -3.14 -4.61 -3.00
CA CYS A 251 -3.30 -5.01 -1.60
C CYS A 251 -4.78 -5.22 -1.22
N ALA A 252 -5.68 -4.39 -1.74
CA ALA A 252 -7.10 -4.44 -1.39
C ALA A 252 -7.86 -5.59 -2.04
N ILE A 253 -7.54 -5.90 -3.30
CA ILE A 253 -8.35 -6.82 -4.12
C ILE A 253 -7.48 -7.88 -4.79
N GLY A 254 -6.30 -7.52 -5.27
CA GLY A 254 -5.49 -8.36 -6.15
C GLY A 254 -4.60 -9.39 -5.46
N THR A 255 -4.37 -9.27 -4.15
CA THR A 255 -3.49 -10.18 -3.42
C THR A 255 -4.33 -11.23 -2.70
N PRO A 256 -4.28 -12.50 -3.11
CA PRO A 256 -5.00 -13.58 -2.42
C PRO A 256 -4.30 -13.94 -1.10
N TRP A 257 -3.03 -13.61 -0.94
CA TRP A 257 -2.31 -13.71 0.33
C TRP A 257 -1.98 -12.30 0.81
N PHE A 258 -2.75 -11.76 1.76
CA PHE A 258 -2.54 -10.42 2.30
C PHE A 258 -1.88 -10.46 3.69
N TRP A 259 -0.88 -9.62 3.91
CA TRP A 259 -0.32 -9.38 5.23
C TRP A 259 0.04 -7.91 5.41
N PRO A 260 0.09 -7.40 6.66
CA PRO A 260 0.43 -6.01 6.96
C PRO A 260 1.68 -5.50 6.25
N TRP A 261 2.73 -6.33 6.14
CA TRP A 261 3.99 -5.95 5.50
C TRP A 261 3.86 -5.59 4.02
N TYR A 262 2.80 -6.01 3.32
CA TYR A 262 2.57 -5.64 1.91
C TYR A 262 2.31 -4.13 1.78
N LEU A 263 1.79 -3.47 2.83
CA LEU A 263 1.55 -2.03 2.80
C LEU A 263 2.78 -1.16 3.08
N VAL A 264 3.93 -1.75 3.44
CA VAL A 264 5.20 -1.02 3.57
C VAL A 264 5.51 -0.22 2.31
N THR A 265 5.39 -0.84 1.13
CA THR A 265 5.62 -0.16 -0.15
C THR A 265 4.61 0.98 -0.37
N PHE A 266 3.34 0.77 -0.02
CA PHE A 266 2.32 1.82 -0.11
C PHE A 266 2.65 3.02 0.80
N PHE A 267 2.97 2.80 2.07
CA PHE A 267 3.29 3.88 3.01
C PHE A 267 4.54 4.66 2.60
N GLY A 268 5.57 3.98 2.10
CA GLY A 268 6.76 4.65 1.57
C GLY A 268 6.45 5.53 0.35
N LEU A 269 5.62 5.04 -0.58
CA LEU A 269 5.17 5.83 -1.73
C LEU A 269 4.24 6.97 -1.30
N TYR A 270 3.36 6.74 -0.33
CA TYR A 270 2.42 7.74 0.19
C TYR A 270 3.16 8.91 0.86
N ALA A 271 4.21 8.65 1.64
CA ALA A 271 5.06 9.69 2.23
C ALA A 271 5.68 10.61 1.15
N LEU A 272 6.07 10.04 0.00
CA LEU A 272 6.50 10.84 -1.15
C LEU A 272 5.36 11.64 -1.79
N VAL A 273 4.14 11.09 -1.84
CA VAL A 273 2.99 11.86 -2.34
C VAL A 273 2.68 13.05 -1.45
N GLU A 274 2.68 12.86 -0.13
CA GLU A 274 2.39 13.91 0.85
C GLU A 274 3.42 15.04 0.76
N SER A 275 4.71 14.70 0.70
CA SER A 275 5.80 15.68 0.61
C SER A 275 5.89 16.44 -0.72
N THR A 276 5.30 15.93 -1.80
CA THR A 276 5.31 16.57 -3.12
C THR A 276 4.06 17.41 -3.42
N GLY A 277 3.09 17.46 -2.49
CA GLY A 277 1.83 18.18 -2.67
C GLY A 277 1.93 19.67 -2.37
N LEU A 278 2.05 20.51 -3.42
CA LEU A 278 1.91 21.97 -3.27
C LEU A 278 0.73 22.55 -4.01
N ASP A 279 0.56 22.30 -5.31
CA ASP A 279 -0.32 23.20 -6.09
C ASP A 279 -1.48 22.50 -6.80
N ASN A 280 -1.73 21.24 -6.47
CA ASN A 280 -2.93 20.53 -6.92
C ASN A 280 -3.23 19.50 -5.84
N LYS A 281 -4.30 19.69 -5.08
CA LYS A 281 -4.86 18.66 -4.19
C LYS A 281 -5.75 17.73 -5.05
N PRO A 282 -5.25 16.64 -5.65
CA PRO A 282 -6.15 15.63 -6.19
C PRO A 282 -6.84 14.84 -5.07
N TRP A 283 -6.29 14.90 -3.85
CA TRP A 283 -6.68 14.06 -2.72
C TRP A 283 -7.19 14.97 -1.59
N ASP A 284 -8.43 14.72 -1.21
CA ASP A 284 -9.19 15.44 -0.19
C ASP A 284 -8.43 15.45 1.17
N ASN A 285 -8.72 16.41 2.05
CA ASN A 285 -8.14 16.52 3.41
C ASN A 285 -8.38 15.26 4.29
N ARG A 286 -9.12 14.27 3.76
CA ARG A 286 -9.58 13.03 4.41
C ARG A 286 -8.60 11.88 4.29
N LEU A 287 -7.73 11.93 3.29
CA LEU A 287 -6.81 10.84 2.99
C LEU A 287 -5.79 10.59 4.12
N PRO A 288 -5.24 11.61 4.81
CA PRO A 288 -4.34 11.38 5.94
C PRO A 288 -4.97 10.55 7.06
N LEU A 289 -6.22 10.84 7.44
CA LEU A 289 -6.94 10.08 8.47
C LEU A 289 -7.18 8.63 8.03
N ALA A 290 -7.63 8.42 6.78
CA ALA A 290 -7.84 7.08 6.25
C ALA A 290 -6.54 6.26 6.20
N VAL A 291 -5.41 6.89 5.86
CA VAL A 291 -4.09 6.24 5.82
C VAL A 291 -3.57 5.93 7.23
N SER A 292 -3.77 6.82 8.21
CA SER A 292 -3.46 6.53 9.62
C SER A 292 -4.29 5.38 10.16
N LEU A 293 -5.59 5.35 9.85
CA LEU A 293 -6.47 4.25 10.24
C LEU A 293 -6.15 2.94 9.50
N LEU A 294 -5.66 3.02 8.28
CA LEU A 294 -5.11 1.87 7.56
C LEU A 294 -3.88 1.33 8.30
N ALA A 295 -2.93 2.18 8.71
CA ALA A 295 -1.76 1.76 9.49
C ALA A 295 -2.16 1.12 10.83
N PHE A 296 -3.12 1.73 11.53
CA PHE A 296 -3.69 1.17 12.77
C PHE A 296 -4.32 -0.21 12.53
N SER A 297 -5.16 -0.34 11.49
CA SER A 297 -5.79 -1.61 11.15
C SER A 297 -4.75 -2.70 10.85
N MET A 298 -3.67 -2.38 10.13
CA MET A 298 -2.58 -3.29 9.85
C MET A 298 -1.84 -3.75 11.11
N LEU A 299 -1.53 -2.83 12.02
CA LEU A 299 -0.89 -3.17 13.28
C LEU A 299 -1.80 -4.06 14.13
N SER A 300 -3.10 -3.77 14.15
CA SER A 300 -4.08 -4.57 14.88
C SER A 300 -4.24 -5.99 14.33
N LEU A 301 -4.00 -6.22 13.03
CA LEU A 301 -4.01 -7.58 12.47
C LEU A 301 -2.98 -8.48 13.15
N TYR A 302 -1.80 -7.97 13.52
CA TYR A 302 -0.84 -8.76 14.31
C TYR A 302 -1.41 -9.16 15.67
N CYS A 303 -2.19 -8.29 16.30
CA CYS A 303 -2.86 -8.60 17.55
C CYS A 303 -3.93 -9.68 17.36
N PHE A 304 -4.68 -9.69 16.25
CA PHE A 304 -5.65 -10.76 15.94
C PHE A 304 -5.00 -12.14 15.91
N TYR A 305 -3.76 -12.24 15.43
CA TYR A 305 -2.99 -13.49 15.39
C TYR A 305 -2.40 -13.92 16.75
N ALA A 306 -2.32 -13.00 17.71
CA ALA A 306 -1.92 -13.30 19.08
C ALA A 306 -3.12 -13.50 20.01
N TRP A 307 -4.35 -13.37 19.50
CA TRP A 307 -5.55 -13.31 20.30
C TRP A 307 -6.16 -14.71 20.53
N GLY A 308 -6.46 -15.04 21.78
CA GLY A 308 -6.98 -16.37 22.18
C GLY A 308 -8.25 -16.85 21.44
N PRO A 309 -9.23 -15.97 21.16
CA PRO A 309 -10.41 -16.29 20.35
C PRO A 309 -10.15 -16.59 18.86
N GLN A 310 -8.92 -16.57 18.37
CA GLN A 310 -8.61 -16.90 16.97
C GLN A 310 -9.18 -18.28 16.56
N ALA A 311 -9.18 -19.25 17.49
CA ALA A 311 -9.69 -20.60 17.27
C ALA A 311 -11.15 -20.81 17.75
N SER A 312 -11.83 -19.77 18.22
CA SER A 312 -13.23 -19.88 18.63
C SER A 312 -14.19 -19.46 17.54
N TYR A 313 -15.35 -20.12 17.53
CA TYR A 313 -16.42 -19.81 16.58
C TYR A 313 -17.10 -18.49 16.93
N PHE A 314 -17.57 -17.82 15.89
CA PHE A 314 -18.49 -16.71 16.03
C PHE A 314 -19.86 -17.26 16.46
N PRO A 315 -20.46 -16.75 17.55
CA PRO A 315 -21.76 -17.21 18.01
C PRO A 315 -22.82 -17.12 16.90
N GLY A 316 -23.49 -18.24 16.60
CA GLY A 316 -24.54 -18.31 15.58
C GLY A 316 -24.07 -18.60 14.15
N LEU A 317 -22.77 -18.76 13.90
CA LEU A 317 -22.23 -19.17 12.60
C LEU A 317 -21.30 -20.39 12.77
N PRO A 318 -21.80 -21.62 12.50
CA PRO A 318 -20.97 -22.81 12.55
C PRO A 318 -19.77 -22.67 11.61
N ASP A 319 -18.60 -23.14 12.05
CA ASP A 319 -17.37 -23.15 11.24
C ASP A 319 -16.84 -21.77 10.77
N PHE A 320 -17.40 -20.68 11.31
CA PHE A 320 -16.89 -19.33 11.10
C PHE A 320 -16.09 -18.86 12.31
N TYR A 321 -14.77 -18.76 12.18
CA TYR A 321 -13.89 -18.31 13.25
C TYR A 321 -13.76 -16.78 13.30
N TRP A 322 -13.52 -16.21 14.49
CA TRP A 322 -13.23 -14.78 14.66
C TRP A 322 -12.05 -14.32 13.81
N ALA A 323 -11.09 -15.21 13.54
CA ALA A 323 -9.94 -14.95 12.68
C ALA A 323 -10.34 -14.47 11.27
N TYR A 324 -11.47 -14.93 10.72
CA TYR A 324 -11.88 -14.59 9.36
C TYR A 324 -12.37 -13.14 9.21
N LEU A 325 -12.61 -12.44 10.32
CA LEU A 325 -12.90 -11.01 10.29
C LEU A 325 -11.67 -10.15 9.96
N CYS A 326 -10.45 -10.71 10.03
CA CYS A 326 -9.21 -9.99 9.73
C CYS A 326 -9.25 -9.30 8.35
N GLY A 327 -9.68 -10.03 7.32
CA GLY A 327 -9.76 -9.51 5.96
C GLY A 327 -10.76 -8.37 5.82
N LEU A 328 -11.89 -8.41 6.53
CA LEU A 328 -12.85 -7.31 6.58
C LEU A 328 -12.29 -6.13 7.38
N TRP A 329 -11.75 -6.39 8.56
CA TRP A 329 -11.23 -5.39 9.49
C TRP A 329 -10.11 -4.55 8.88
N ALA A 330 -9.23 -5.19 8.11
CA ALA A 330 -8.15 -4.56 7.36
C ALA A 330 -8.60 -3.39 6.48
N TRP A 331 -9.81 -3.46 5.91
CA TRP A 331 -10.30 -2.50 4.93
C TRP A 331 -11.49 -1.68 5.42
N LEU A 332 -12.31 -2.21 6.34
CA LEU A 332 -13.52 -1.55 6.81
C LEU A 332 -13.22 -0.21 7.49
N ILE A 333 -12.27 -0.16 8.42
CA ILE A 333 -11.93 1.04 9.19
C ILE A 333 -11.49 2.21 8.29
N PRO A 334 -10.48 2.05 7.39
CA PRO A 334 -10.08 3.14 6.51
C PRO A 334 -11.19 3.56 5.54
N LEU A 335 -12.03 2.62 5.07
CA LEU A 335 -13.16 2.94 4.20
C LEU A 335 -14.28 3.71 4.93
N LEU A 336 -14.58 3.35 6.19
CA LEU A 336 -15.52 4.08 7.03
C LEU A 336 -15.06 5.52 7.28
N ALA A 337 -13.76 5.76 7.44
CA ALA A 337 -13.21 7.11 7.57
C ALA A 337 -13.48 7.98 6.34
N ILE A 338 -13.43 7.38 5.15
CA ILE A 338 -13.77 8.03 3.88
C ILE A 338 -15.29 8.27 3.81
N GLY A 339 -16.11 7.31 4.22
CA GLY A 339 -17.58 7.35 4.13
C GLY A 339 -18.28 8.24 5.17
N TRP A 340 -17.87 8.21 6.43
CA TRP A 340 -18.51 8.92 7.55
C TRP A 340 -18.56 10.44 7.34
N HIS A 341 -17.52 11.01 6.72
CA HIS A 341 -17.48 12.45 6.49
C HIS A 341 -18.37 12.90 5.31
N ASN A 342 -18.70 12.01 4.36
CA ASN A 342 -19.68 12.31 3.30
C ASN A 342 -21.08 12.57 3.86
N SER A 343 -21.45 11.91 4.97
CA SER A 343 -22.76 12.08 5.62
C SER A 343 -22.90 13.42 6.36
N LYS A 344 -21.80 14.13 6.66
CA LYS A 344 -21.80 15.41 7.36
C LYS A 344 -21.68 16.61 6.42
N SER A 345 -22.17 16.50 5.20
CA SER A 345 -22.36 17.64 4.29
C SER A 345 -23.84 18.11 4.29
N PRO A 346 -24.38 18.70 5.38
CA PRO A 346 -25.69 19.33 5.29
C PRO A 346 -25.55 20.68 4.59
N ILE A 347 -26.21 20.77 3.42
CA ILE A 347 -27.05 21.90 3.00
C ILE A 347 -26.58 23.27 3.52
N THR A 348 -25.73 23.96 2.77
CA THR A 348 -25.58 25.43 2.84
C THR A 348 -25.70 26.03 1.44
N ARG A 349 -26.85 25.82 0.80
CA ARG A 349 -27.32 26.66 -0.31
C ARG A 349 -28.85 26.74 -0.31
N HIS A 350 -29.40 27.49 0.64
CA HIS A 350 -30.62 28.27 0.45
C HIS A 350 -30.78 29.21 1.65
N GLY A 351 -30.27 30.43 1.52
CA GLY A 351 -30.40 31.43 2.58
C GLY A 351 -29.60 32.69 2.33
N THR A 352 -29.55 33.18 1.10
CA THR A 352 -29.02 34.53 0.79
C THR A 352 -29.43 34.92 -0.62
N GLU A 353 -30.73 35.11 -0.84
CA GLU A 353 -31.27 35.92 -1.95
C GLU A 353 -32.79 36.01 -1.82
N ARG A 354 -33.26 36.97 -1.02
CA ARG A 354 -34.54 37.70 -1.16
C ARG A 354 -34.83 38.46 0.13
N LEU A 355 -34.11 39.56 0.32
CA LEU A 355 -34.63 40.75 1.01
C LEU A 355 -33.99 41.98 0.35
N SER A 356 -34.30 42.16 -0.92
CA SER A 356 -34.40 43.48 -1.53
C SER A 356 -35.89 43.72 -1.81
N GLU A 357 -36.31 44.98 -1.66
CA GLU A 357 -37.61 45.54 -2.05
C GLU A 357 -38.76 45.39 -1.05
N THR A 358 -38.78 46.26 -0.03
CA THR A 358 -39.97 47.09 0.30
C THR A 358 -39.66 48.10 1.41
N ARG A 359 -39.29 49.34 1.03
CA ARG A 359 -39.78 50.61 1.62
C ARG A 359 -39.00 51.82 1.11
N THR A 360 -39.46 52.35 0.00
CA THR A 360 -39.45 53.79 -0.29
C THR A 360 -40.67 54.10 -1.15
N ARG A 361 -41.81 54.34 -0.49
CA ARG A 361 -42.83 55.31 -0.85
C ARG A 361 -43.79 55.47 0.32
#